data_AF-A0A2I3G115-F1
#
_entry.id   AF-A0A2I3G115-F1
#
_cell.length_a   1.000
_cell.length_b   1.000
_cell.length_c   1.000
_cell.angle_alpha   90.00
_cell.angle_beta   90.00
_cell.angle_gamma   90.00
#
_symmetry.space_group_name_H-M   'P 1'
#
loop_
_entity.id
_entity.type
_entity.pdbx_description
1 polymer ?
#
loop_
_entity_poly.entity_id
_entity_poly.type
_entity_poly.pdbx_seq_one_letter_code
_entity_poly.pdbx_strand_id
1 'polypeptide(L)'
;MTDALLPAAPQPLEKENDGYFRKGCNPLAQTGRSKLQNQRAALNQQILKAVRMRTGAENLLKVATNPKVREQVRLELSFVNSDLQMLKEELEGLNISVGVYQNTEILFWNITVKMAIYMKMKLQILWI
;
A
#
# COMPACT_ATOMS: atom_id res chain seq x y z
N MET A 1 -14.48 52.02 43.11
CA MET A 1 -13.30 51.13 43.09
C MET A 1 -13.77 49.87 42.38
N THR A 2 -13.40 49.73 41.11
CA THR A 2 -13.92 48.71 40.20
C THR A 2 -13.15 47.41 40.42
N ASP A 3 -13.86 46.38 40.91
CA ASP A 3 -13.36 45.02 41.03
C ASP A 3 -13.02 44.46 39.64
N ALA A 4 -11.73 44.32 39.38
CA ALA A 4 -11.22 43.67 38.18
C ALA A 4 -11.41 42.15 38.32
N LEU A 5 -12.37 41.59 37.57
CA LEU A 5 -12.47 40.15 37.33
C LEU A 5 -11.19 39.66 36.63
N LEU A 6 -10.38 38.90 37.35
CA LEU A 6 -9.27 38.12 36.81
C LEU A 6 -9.82 36.96 35.95
N PRO A 7 -9.28 36.70 34.74
CA PRO A 7 -9.68 35.56 33.94
C PRO A 7 -9.13 34.27 34.56
N ALA A 8 -9.99 33.25 34.61
CA ALA A 8 -9.69 31.93 35.16
C ALA A 8 -8.42 31.32 34.53
N ALA A 9 -7.57 30.76 35.39
CA ALA A 9 -6.38 30.01 34.98
C ALA A 9 -6.75 28.91 33.97
N PRO A 10 -5.90 28.63 32.96
CA PRO A 10 -6.14 27.51 32.06
C PRO A 10 -6.04 26.21 32.85
N GLN A 11 -7.14 25.46 32.94
CA GLN A 11 -7.08 24.09 33.44
C GLN A 11 -6.19 23.27 32.50
N PRO A 12 -5.25 22.45 33.01
CA PRO A 12 -4.54 21.50 32.18
C PRO A 12 -5.56 20.47 31.70
N LEU A 13 -6.08 20.66 30.49
CA LEU A 13 -6.92 19.66 29.85
C LEU A 13 -6.06 18.41 29.71
N GLU A 14 -6.49 17.38 30.42
CA GLU A 14 -5.85 16.09 30.58
C GLU A 14 -5.38 15.58 29.22
N LYS A 15 -4.13 15.10 29.19
CA LYS A 15 -3.55 14.41 28.03
C LYS A 15 -4.46 13.24 27.66
N GLU A 16 -5.35 13.47 26.71
CA GLU A 16 -6.17 12.43 26.13
C GLU A 16 -5.24 11.52 25.33
N ASN A 17 -4.82 10.47 26.03
CA ASN A 17 -4.12 9.28 25.58
C ASN A 17 -3.97 9.17 24.06
N ASP A 18 -2.76 9.54 23.63
CA ASP A 18 -2.02 8.91 22.54
C ASP A 18 -2.26 7.40 22.57
N GLY A 19 -3.20 6.93 21.77
CA GLY A 19 -3.69 5.58 21.98
C GLY A 19 -4.83 5.17 21.08
N TYR A 20 -5.02 5.82 19.93
CA TYR A 20 -5.54 5.10 18.77
C TYR A 20 -4.48 4.08 18.38
N PHE A 21 -4.35 3.02 19.19
CA PHE A 21 -3.94 1.70 18.73
C PHE A 21 -4.75 1.49 17.47
N ARG A 22 -4.08 1.75 16.34
CA ARG A 22 -4.51 1.47 14.99
C ARG A 22 -5.19 0.11 15.09
N LYS A 23 -6.52 0.04 15.03
CA LYS A 23 -7.35 -1.12 15.45
C LYS A 23 -7.07 -2.42 14.68
N GLY A 24 -5.96 -2.51 13.93
CA GLY A 24 -5.40 -3.72 13.32
C GLY A 24 -3.89 -3.96 13.57
N CYS A 25 -3.18 -3.11 14.30
CA CYS A 25 -1.73 -3.21 14.49
C CYS A 25 -1.35 -2.99 15.96
N ASN A 26 -1.72 -3.92 16.85
CA ASN A 26 -1.07 -4.00 18.15
C ASN A 26 0.26 -4.77 17.95
N PRO A 27 1.44 -4.15 18.14
CA PRO A 27 2.73 -4.83 17.96
C PRO A 27 2.93 -5.99 18.94
N LEU A 28 2.17 -6.03 20.04
CA LEU A 28 2.22 -7.07 21.06
C LEU A 28 1.14 -8.16 20.89
N ALA A 29 0.09 -7.91 20.09
CA ALA A 29 -0.94 -8.91 19.80
C ALA A 29 -0.85 -9.36 18.34
N GLN A 30 0.02 -10.34 18.10
CA GLN A 30 0.21 -10.94 16.79
C GLN A 30 -0.95 -11.89 16.44
N THR A 31 -2.16 -11.33 16.28
CA THR A 31 -3.34 -12.06 15.79
C THR A 31 -3.06 -12.62 14.38
N GLY A 32 -3.73 -13.72 13.99
CA GLY A 32 -3.55 -14.30 12.64
C GLY A 32 -3.73 -13.27 11.52
N ARG A 33 -4.60 -12.28 11.72
CA ARG A 33 -4.84 -11.17 10.80
C ARG A 33 -3.65 -10.22 10.66
N SER A 34 -3.02 -9.79 11.76
CA SER A 34 -1.86 -8.87 11.70
C SER A 34 -0.64 -9.55 11.08
N LYS A 35 -0.47 -10.87 11.28
CA LYS A 35 0.54 -11.69 10.59
C LYS A 35 0.37 -11.64 9.06
N LEU A 36 -0.83 -11.96 8.58
CA LEU A 36 -1.13 -11.96 7.15
C LEU A 36 -1.01 -10.56 6.53
N GLN A 37 -1.40 -9.51 7.25
CA GLN A 37 -1.23 -8.12 6.77
C GLN A 37 0.24 -7.71 6.66
N ASN A 38 1.08 -8.10 7.62
CA ASN A 38 2.52 -7.85 7.56
C ASN A 38 3.17 -8.60 6.39
N GLN A 39 2.77 -9.86 6.16
CA GLN A 39 3.21 -10.63 4.99
C GLN A 39 2.78 -9.97 3.68
N ARG A 40 1.54 -9.45 3.61
CA ARG A 40 1.02 -8.73 2.44
C ARG A 40 1.81 -7.46 2.15
N ALA A 41 2.12 -6.70 3.20
CA ALA A 41 2.91 -5.48 3.09
C ALA A 41 4.34 -5.79 2.61
N ALA A 42 4.96 -6.84 3.14
CA ALA A 42 6.29 -7.29 2.71
C ALA A 42 6.29 -7.75 1.24
N LEU A 43 5.29 -8.53 0.81
CA LEU A 43 5.16 -8.95 -0.59
C LEU A 43 4.94 -7.76 -1.53
N ASN A 44 4.10 -6.80 -1.16
CA ASN A 44 3.90 -5.59 -1.94
C ASN A 44 5.20 -4.78 -2.09
N GLN A 45 6.03 -4.69 -1.05
CA GLN A 45 7.34 -4.04 -1.14
C GLN A 45 8.27 -4.78 -2.12
N GLN A 46 8.26 -6.10 -2.11
CA GLN A 46 9.04 -6.93 -3.03
C GLN A 46 8.57 -6.75 -4.49
N ILE A 47 7.25 -6.73 -4.73
CA ILE A 47 6.68 -6.47 -6.06
C ILE A 47 7.06 -5.07 -6.56
N LEU A 48 6.95 -4.04 -5.72
CA LEU A 48 7.35 -2.68 -6.09
C LEU A 48 8.85 -2.60 -6.43
N LYS A 49 9.70 -3.34 -5.70
CA LYS A 49 11.12 -3.46 -6.02
C LYS A 49 11.33 -4.14 -7.38
N ALA A 50 10.71 -5.30 -7.61
CA ALA A 50 10.83 -6.05 -8.86
C ALA A 50 10.33 -5.24 -10.06
N VAL A 51 9.20 -4.54 -9.93
CA VAL A 51 8.66 -3.65 -10.97
C VAL A 51 9.65 -2.54 -11.31
N ARG A 52 10.24 -1.88 -10.31
CA ARG A 52 11.27 -0.84 -10.53
C ARG A 52 12.50 -1.39 -11.23
N MET A 53 12.98 -2.57 -10.81
CA MET A 53 14.12 -3.24 -11.45
C MET A 53 13.81 -3.57 -12.92
N ARG A 54 12.61 -4.08 -13.21
CA ARG A 54 12.16 -4.37 -14.58
C ARG A 54 12.17 -3.11 -15.44
N THR A 55 11.55 -2.03 -14.97
CA THR A 55 11.55 -0.75 -15.69
C THR A 55 12.97 -0.20 -15.89
N GLY A 56 13.85 -0.34 -14.90
CA GLY A 56 15.26 0.03 -15.02
C GLY A 56 15.98 -0.76 -16.11
N ALA A 57 15.82 -2.09 -16.14
CA ALA A 57 16.39 -2.97 -17.15
C ALA A 57 15.83 -2.70 -18.56
N GLU A 58 14.52 -2.48 -18.69
CA GLU A 58 13.88 -2.09 -19.96
C GLU A 58 14.43 -0.76 -20.50
N ASN A 59 14.62 0.24 -19.62
CA ASN A 59 15.21 1.52 -20.01
C ASN A 59 16.67 1.37 -20.42
N LEU A 60 17.43 0.54 -19.69
CA LEU A 60 18.83 0.26 -20.02
C LEU A 60 18.96 -0.46 -21.37
N LEU A 61 18.05 -1.40 -21.68
CA LEU A 61 18.02 -2.11 -22.96
C LEU A 61 17.74 -1.16 -24.14
N LYS A 62 16.97 -0.08 -23.94
CA LYS A 62 16.70 0.94 -24.96
C LYS A 62 17.92 1.80 -25.27
N VAL A 63 18.73 2.12 -24.26
CA VAL A 63 19.92 2.99 -24.42
C VAL A 63 21.20 2.20 -24.73
N ALA A 64 21.24 0.91 -24.42
CA ALA A 64 22.42 0.09 -24.64
C ALA A 64 22.68 -0.12 -26.15
N THR A 65 23.82 0.37 -26.63
CA THR A 65 24.30 0.16 -27.99
C THR A 65 25.20 -1.09 -28.12
N ASN A 66 25.83 -1.52 -27.02
CA ASN A 66 26.71 -2.69 -27.00
C ASN A 66 25.90 -4.00 -26.98
N PRO A 67 26.11 -4.92 -27.95
CA PRO A 67 25.34 -6.16 -28.05
C PRO A 67 25.53 -7.10 -26.84
N LYS A 68 26.73 -7.17 -26.24
CA LYS A 68 26.97 -8.03 -25.06
C LYS A 68 26.16 -7.56 -23.85
N VAL A 69 26.10 -6.24 -23.64
CA VAL A 69 25.30 -5.63 -22.57
C VAL A 69 23.81 -5.87 -22.81
N ARG A 70 23.35 -5.77 -24.06
CA ARG A 70 21.94 -6.06 -24.39
C ARG A 70 21.53 -7.50 -24.09
N GLU A 71 22.37 -8.48 -24.43
CA GLU A 71 22.08 -9.89 -24.13
C GLU A 71 22.10 -10.17 -22.63
N GLN A 72 23.05 -9.60 -21.89
CA GLN A 72 23.06 -9.73 -20.43
C GLN A 72 21.82 -9.10 -19.79
N VAL A 73 21.41 -7.92 -20.25
CA VAL A 73 20.21 -7.24 -19.73
C VAL A 73 18.93 -7.99 -20.09
N ARG A 74 18.88 -8.67 -21.24
CA ARG A 74 17.77 -9.56 -21.59
C ARG A 74 17.67 -10.75 -20.64
N LEU A 75 18.79 -11.37 -20.29
CA LEU A 75 18.83 -12.46 -19.32
C LEU A 75 18.34 -11.99 -17.94
N GLU A 76 18.87 -10.87 -17.44
CA GLU A 76 18.43 -10.28 -16.16
C GLU A 76 16.94 -9.89 -16.19
N LEU A 77 16.46 -9.33 -17.30
CA LEU A 77 15.05 -8.99 -17.47
C LEU A 77 14.15 -10.24 -17.42
N SER A 78 14.61 -11.37 -18.00
CA SER A 78 13.89 -12.64 -17.93
C SER A 78 13.81 -13.17 -16.50
N PHE A 79 14.88 -13.05 -15.72
CA PHE A 79 14.91 -13.45 -14.32
C PHE A 79 13.95 -12.59 -13.48
N VAL A 80 14.04 -11.26 -13.60
CA VAL A 80 13.14 -10.32 -12.91
C VAL A 80 11.67 -10.53 -13.28
N ASN A 81 11.38 -10.93 -14.52
CA ASN A 81 10.02 -11.25 -14.94
C ASN A 81 9.48 -12.52 -14.26
N SER A 82 10.29 -13.58 -14.17
CA SER A 82 9.92 -14.82 -13.46
C SER A 82 9.69 -14.56 -11.97
N ASP A 83 10.58 -13.80 -11.33
CA ASP A 83 10.43 -13.39 -9.92
C ASP A 83 9.12 -12.61 -9.70
N LEU A 84 8.82 -11.67 -10.60
CA LEU A 84 7.64 -10.83 -10.52
C LEU A 84 6.35 -11.65 -10.70
N GLN A 85 6.37 -12.68 -11.53
CA GLN A 85 5.23 -13.60 -11.67
C GLN A 85 5.01 -14.39 -10.37
N MET A 86 6.05 -15.01 -9.83
CA MET A 86 5.96 -15.76 -8.57
C MET A 86 5.47 -14.90 -7.40
N LEU A 87 6.00 -13.68 -7.24
CA LEU A 87 5.57 -12.76 -6.18
C LEU A 87 4.10 -12.34 -6.31
N LYS A 88 3.58 -12.24 -7.53
CA LYS A 88 2.15 -11.95 -7.76
C LYS A 88 1.28 -13.13 -7.39
N GLU A 89 1.68 -14.35 -7.77
CA GLU A 89 0.97 -15.59 -7.42
C GLU A 89 0.93 -15.76 -5.89
N GLU A 90 2.02 -15.48 -5.18
CA GLU A 90 2.07 -15.51 -3.72
C GLU A 90 1.15 -14.44 -3.09
N LEU A 91 1.14 -13.23 -3.65
CA LEU A 91 0.23 -12.17 -3.20
C LEU A 91 -1.25 -12.54 -3.42
N GLU A 92 -1.57 -13.22 -4.52
CA GLU A 92 -2.92 -13.72 -4.80
C GLU A 92 -3.32 -14.83 -3.81
N GLY A 93 -2.43 -15.79 -3.56
CA GLY A 93 -2.64 -16.82 -2.52
C GLY A 93 -2.86 -16.23 -1.13
N LEU A 94 -2.07 -15.21 -0.77
CA LEU A 94 -2.22 -14.49 0.50
C LEU A 94 -3.52 -13.64 0.54
N ASN A 95 -3.94 -13.07 -0.59
CA ASN A 95 -5.21 -12.37 -0.68
C ASN A 95 -6.40 -13.30 -0.45
N ILE A 96 -6.33 -14.54 -0.95
CA ILE A 96 -7.36 -15.56 -0.72
C ILE A 96 -7.43 -15.91 0.77
N SER A 97 -6.28 -16.12 1.43
CA SER A 97 -6.25 -16.46 2.86
C SER A 97 -6.70 -15.32 3.77
N VAL A 98 -6.43 -14.06 3.39
CA VAL A 98 -6.98 -12.86 4.06
C VAL A 98 -8.46 -12.65 3.73
N GLY A 99 -8.91 -13.09 2.55
CA GLY A 99 -10.30 -12.96 2.08
C GLY A 99 -11.31 -13.63 3.01
N VAL A 100 -10.93 -14.73 3.66
CA VAL A 100 -11.74 -15.41 4.69
C VAL A 100 -12.05 -14.50 5.89
N TYR A 101 -11.20 -13.49 6.14
CA TYR A 101 -11.35 -12.51 7.22
C TYR A 101 -11.92 -11.17 6.73
N GLN A 102 -12.17 -11.00 5.44
CA GLN A 102 -12.81 -9.82 4.85
C GLN A 102 -14.28 -10.14 4.58
N ASN A 103 -15.17 -9.71 5.48
CA ASN A 103 -16.62 -9.82 5.27
C ASN A 103 -17.02 -9.18 3.94
N THR A 104 -17.95 -9.80 3.22
CA THR A 104 -18.53 -9.38 1.93
C THR A 104 -19.02 -7.93 1.92
N GLU A 105 -19.38 -7.38 3.08
CA GLU A 105 -19.73 -5.96 3.23
C GLU A 105 -18.57 -5.00 2.90
N ILE A 106 -17.32 -5.36 3.23
CA ILE A 106 -16.14 -4.53 2.92
C ILE A 106 -15.86 -4.53 1.40
N LEU A 107 -16.20 -5.62 0.71
CA LEU A 107 -16.14 -5.71 -0.76
C LEU A 107 -17.19 -4.80 -1.41
N PHE A 108 -18.42 -4.77 -0.88
CA PHE A 108 -19.47 -3.87 -1.37
C PHE A 108 -19.08 -2.39 -1.22
N TRP A 109 -18.61 -1.99 -0.03
CA TRP A 109 -18.09 -0.64 0.19
C TRP A 109 -16.87 -0.32 -0.67
N ASN A 110 -15.94 -1.26 -0.87
CA ASN A 110 -14.79 -1.05 -1.76
C ASN A 110 -15.17 -0.89 -3.22
N ILE A 111 -16.14 -1.66 -3.71
CA ILE A 111 -16.65 -1.56 -5.08
C ILE A 111 -17.34 -0.20 -5.24
N THR A 112 -18.22 0.18 -4.32
CA THR A 112 -18.92 1.47 -4.38
C THR A 112 -17.94 2.65 -4.34
N VAL A 113 -16.93 2.61 -3.47
CA VAL A 113 -15.91 3.67 -3.38
C VAL A 113 -15.04 3.70 -4.63
N LYS A 114 -14.59 2.55 -5.16
CA LYS A 114 -13.83 2.48 -6.42
C LYS A 114 -14.63 2.96 -7.62
N MET A 115 -15.92 2.60 -7.71
CA MET A 115 -16.81 3.06 -8.77
C MET A 115 -17.08 4.56 -8.66
N ALA A 116 -17.25 5.10 -7.45
CA ALA A 116 -17.41 6.54 -7.23
C ALA A 116 -16.15 7.33 -7.65
N ILE A 117 -14.95 6.83 -7.31
CA ILE A 117 -13.68 7.44 -7.75
C ILE A 117 -13.55 7.36 -9.27
N TYR A 118 -13.83 6.20 -9.88
CA TYR A 118 -13.76 6.01 -11.33
C TYR A 118 -14.73 6.93 -12.07
N MET A 119 -15.98 7.03 -11.59
CA MET A 119 -16.99 7.92 -12.17
C MET A 119 -16.57 9.39 -12.03
N LYS A 120 -16.04 9.79 -10.87
CA LYS A 120 -15.56 11.16 -10.65
C LYS A 120 -14.40 11.52 -11.57
N MET A 121 -13.46 10.59 -11.77
CA MET A 121 -12.33 10.78 -12.69
C MET A 121 -12.79 10.80 -14.16
N LYS A 122 -13.77 9.97 -14.53
CA LYS A 122 -14.37 9.95 -15.87
C LYS A 122 -15.16 11.22 -16.19
N LEU A 123 -15.91 11.77 -15.24
CA LEU A 123 -16.60 13.05 -15.41
C LEU A 123 -15.60 14.20 -15.57
N GLN A 124 -14.48 14.18 -14.84
CA GLN A 124 -13.46 15.21 -14.90
C GLN A 124 -12.69 15.22 -16.24
N ILE A 125 -12.51 14.05 -16.87
CA ILE A 125 -11.92 13.93 -18.21
C ILE A 125 -12.92 14.33 -19.30
N LEU A 126 -14.22 14.12 -19.09
CA LEU A 126 -15.27 14.51 -20.04
C LEU A 126 -15.56 16.03 -20.03
N TRP A 127 -15.08 16.74 -19.01
CA TRP A 127 -15.23 18.20 -18.81
C TRP A 127 -13.94 18.98 -19.13
N ILE A 128 -13.01 18.38 -19.88
CA ILE A 128 -11.82 19.01 -20.47
C ILE A 128 -11.91 18.82 -21.98
#